data_AF-A0A0G0CWU6-F1
#
_entry.id   AF-A0A0G0CWU6-F1
#
_cell.length_a   1.000
_cell.length_b   1.000
_cell.length_c   1.000
_cell.angle_alpha   90.00
_cell.angle_beta   90.00
_cell.angle_gamma   90.00
#
_symmetry.space_group_name_H-M   'P 1'
#
loop_
_entity.id
_entity.type
_entity.pdbx_description
1 polymer ?
#
loop_
_entity_poly.entity_id
_entity_poly.type
_entity_poly.pdbx_seq_one_letter_code
_entity_poly.pdbx_strand_id
1 'polypeptide(L)'
;MNPNIEFEELKKQLFELGFNEEKINQLLDLALEDAIDIVIADLSENADESVLTQLEELIQTPINTQQEAIDRISQIFVKAYGDMAETKKFEYINQYLRDVIEDAKSIKEQMEKYQAGDPTAVAAVQSNIGDPDAQAIQDFIDDK
;
A
#
# COMPACT_ATOMS: atom_id res chain seq x y z
N MET A 1 -10.53 -16.48 -2.87
CA MET A 1 -11.28 -15.63 -1.92
C MET A 1 -11.88 -14.48 -2.72
N ASN A 2 -13.04 -13.92 -2.34
CA ASN A 2 -13.52 -12.71 -3.04
C ASN A 2 -12.60 -11.54 -2.62
N PRO A 3 -11.94 -10.82 -3.55
CA PRO A 3 -10.99 -9.76 -3.20
C PRO A 3 -11.59 -8.66 -2.31
N ASN A 4 -12.89 -8.38 -2.43
CA ASN A 4 -13.58 -7.46 -1.54
C ASN A 4 -13.70 -7.97 -0.09
N ILE A 5 -13.87 -9.29 0.10
CA ILE A 5 -13.92 -9.88 1.43
C ILE A 5 -12.53 -9.87 2.07
N GLU A 6 -11.51 -10.22 1.29
CA GLU A 6 -10.11 -10.17 1.73
C GLU A 6 -9.71 -8.75 2.13
N PHE A 7 -10.13 -7.73 1.38
CA PHE A 7 -9.88 -6.33 1.70
C PHE A 7 -10.35 -5.93 3.11
N GLU A 8 -11.58 -6.30 3.47
CA GLU A 8 -12.12 -6.00 4.81
C GLU A 8 -11.40 -6.79 5.91
N GLU A 9 -10.94 -8.02 5.61
CA GLU A 9 -10.13 -8.80 6.55
C GLU A 9 -8.74 -8.20 6.77
N LEU A 10 -8.08 -7.71 5.71
CA LEU A 10 -6.77 -7.05 5.80
C LEU A 10 -6.87 -5.73 6.60
N LYS A 11 -7.91 -4.93 6.36
CA LYS A 11 -8.18 -3.73 7.19
C LYS A 11 -8.32 -4.09 8.66
N LYS A 12 -9.06 -5.15 8.98
CA LYS A 12 -9.21 -5.63 10.36
C LYS A 12 -7.86 -6.05 10.96
N GLN A 13 -7.01 -6.74 10.21
CA GLN A 13 -5.66 -7.11 10.66
C GLN A 13 -4.79 -5.89 10.94
N LEU A 14 -4.86 -4.84 10.11
CA LEU A 14 -4.13 -3.59 10.35
C LEU A 14 -4.57 -2.93 11.65
N PHE A 15 -5.88 -2.89 11.95
CA PHE A 15 -6.38 -2.42 13.24
C PHE A 15 -5.85 -3.25 14.41
N GLU A 16 -5.82 -4.58 14.29
CA GLU A 16 -5.28 -5.49 15.31
C GLU A 16 -3.77 -5.31 15.52
N LEU A 17 -3.05 -4.86 14.50
CA LEU A 17 -1.64 -4.48 14.57
C LEU A 17 -1.41 -3.10 15.19
N GLY A 18 -2.47 -2.34 15.48
CA GLY A 18 -2.41 -1.04 16.14
C GLY A 18 -2.48 0.16 15.21
N PHE A 19 -2.72 -0.04 13.90
CA PHE A 19 -2.97 1.07 12.99
C PHE A 19 -4.32 1.72 13.30
N ASN A 20 -4.37 3.04 13.32
CA ASN A 20 -5.61 3.79 13.43
C ASN A 20 -6.22 4.05 12.04
N GLU A 21 -7.45 4.58 12.04
CA GLU A 21 -8.19 4.85 10.80
C GLU A 21 -7.46 5.82 9.86
N GLU A 22 -6.83 6.87 10.40
CA GLU A 22 -6.06 7.83 9.61
C GLU A 22 -4.89 7.15 8.87
N LYS A 23 -4.14 6.30 9.58
CA LYS A 23 -3.02 5.55 9.01
C LYS A 23 -3.48 4.54 7.99
N ILE A 24 -4.60 3.86 8.23
CA ILE A 24 -5.19 2.95 7.25
C ILE A 24 -5.61 3.71 6.00
N ASN A 25 -6.24 4.88 6.12
CA ASN A 25 -6.58 5.70 4.96
C ASN A 25 -5.34 6.13 4.17
N GLN A 26 -4.26 6.54 4.85
CA GLN A 26 -2.98 6.85 4.19
C GLN A 26 -2.41 5.63 3.44
N LEU A 27 -2.48 4.43 4.02
CA LEU A 27 -2.05 3.20 3.35
C LEU A 27 -2.93 2.87 2.14
N LEU A 28 -4.23 3.15 2.21
CA LEU A 28 -5.15 2.93 1.10
C LEU A 28 -4.89 3.89 -0.06
N ASP A 29 -4.54 5.15 0.24
CA ASP A 29 -4.15 6.13 -0.78
C ASP A 29 -2.88 5.66 -1.51
N LEU A 30 -1.86 5.21 -0.76
CA LEU A 30 -0.62 4.65 -1.33
C LEU A 30 -0.87 3.37 -2.13
N ALA A 31 -1.68 2.44 -1.60
CA ALA A 31 -2.04 1.21 -2.29
C ALA A 31 -2.74 1.49 -3.63
N LEU A 32 -3.53 2.56 -3.69
CA LEU A 32 -4.23 2.96 -4.90
C LEU A 32 -3.28 3.59 -5.92
N GLU A 33 -2.33 4.40 -5.48
CA GLU A 33 -1.26 4.96 -6.32
C GLU A 33 -0.41 3.84 -6.95
N ASP A 34 0.10 2.91 -6.13
CA ASP A 34 0.86 1.74 -6.60
C ASP A 34 0.04 0.88 -7.58
N ALA A 35 -1.24 0.67 -7.28
CA ALA A 35 -2.11 -0.08 -8.16
C ALA A 35 -2.28 0.61 -9.52
N ILE A 36 -2.42 1.94 -9.55
CA ILE A 36 -2.51 2.71 -10.81
C ILE A 36 -1.21 2.58 -11.61
N ASP A 37 -0.06 2.69 -10.97
CA ASP A 37 1.25 2.56 -11.63
C ASP A 37 1.43 1.18 -12.26
N ILE A 38 1.03 0.12 -11.56
CA ILE A 38 1.01 -1.25 -12.11
C ILE A 38 0.10 -1.33 -13.33
N VAL A 39 -1.11 -0.77 -13.27
CA VAL A 39 -2.04 -0.78 -14.40
C VAL A 39 -1.49 -0.01 -15.60
N ILE A 40 -0.86 1.13 -15.38
CA ILE A 40 -0.26 1.93 -16.45
C ILE A 40 0.89 1.16 -17.10
N ALA A 41 1.72 0.48 -16.31
CA ALA A 41 2.79 -0.38 -16.83
C ALA A 41 2.21 -1.54 -17.67
N ASP A 42 1.21 -2.25 -17.15
CA ASP A 42 0.52 -3.34 -17.87
C ASP A 42 -0.07 -2.86 -19.20
N LEU A 43 -0.74 -1.70 -19.20
CA LEU A 43 -1.29 -1.09 -20.41
C LEU A 43 -0.18 -0.73 -21.39
N SER A 44 0.91 -0.13 -20.93
CA SER A 44 2.04 0.28 -21.78
C SER A 44 2.70 -0.90 -22.50
N GLU A 45 2.70 -2.08 -21.88
CA GLU A 45 3.29 -3.29 -22.46
C GLU A 45 2.33 -4.05 -23.39
N ASN A 46 1.03 -4.01 -23.11
CA ASN A 46 0.07 -4.96 -23.72
C ASN A 46 -1.04 -4.30 -24.54
N ALA A 47 -1.30 -3.01 -24.36
CA ALA A 47 -2.41 -2.33 -25.02
C ALA A 47 -2.04 -1.85 -26.43
N ASP A 48 -3.07 -1.70 -27.28
CA ASP A 48 -2.88 -1.10 -28.59
C ASP A 48 -2.73 0.43 -28.52
N GLU A 49 -2.23 1.03 -29.62
CA GLU A 49 -1.97 2.46 -29.72
C GLU A 49 -3.22 3.34 -29.49
N SER A 50 -4.41 2.83 -29.81
CA SER A 50 -5.68 3.53 -29.58
C SER A 50 -6.01 3.62 -28.09
N VAL A 51 -5.81 2.52 -27.35
CA VAL A 51 -5.99 2.49 -25.89
C VAL A 51 -4.96 3.38 -25.19
N LEU A 52 -3.71 3.36 -25.64
CA LEU A 52 -2.64 4.21 -25.08
C LEU A 52 -2.92 5.69 -25.31
N THR A 53 -3.39 6.07 -26.51
CA THR A 53 -3.78 7.46 -26.80
C THR A 53 -4.91 7.93 -25.88
N GLN A 54 -5.94 7.08 -25.68
CA GLN A 54 -7.05 7.41 -24.79
C GLN A 54 -6.61 7.49 -23.31
N LEU A 55 -5.64 6.68 -22.90
CA LEU A 55 -5.07 6.74 -21.55
C LEU A 55 -4.33 8.05 -21.35
N GLU A 56 -3.53 8.48 -22.33
CA GLU A 56 -2.79 9.75 -22.29
C GLU A 56 -3.74 10.95 -22.19
N GLU A 57 -4.80 11.00 -23.02
CA GLU A 57 -5.83 12.04 -22.94
C GLU A 57 -6.50 12.08 -21.55
N LEU A 58 -6.77 10.90 -21.00
CA LEU A 58 -7.41 10.75 -19.69
C LEU A 58 -6.51 11.27 -18.57
N ILE A 59 -5.21 10.95 -18.59
CA ILE A 59 -4.23 11.43 -17.60
C ILE A 59 -3.98 12.94 -17.73
N GLN A 60 -3.92 13.47 -18.94
CA GLN A 60 -3.68 14.91 -19.17
C GLN A 60 -4.88 15.80 -18.84
N THR A 61 -6.08 15.22 -18.78
CA THR A 61 -7.29 15.96 -18.43
C THR A 61 -7.24 16.37 -16.95
N PRO A 62 -7.39 17.67 -16.61
CA PRO A 62 -7.43 18.13 -15.23
C PRO A 62 -8.52 17.44 -14.42
N ILE A 63 -8.26 17.20 -13.14
CA ILE A 63 -9.24 16.71 -12.17
C ILE A 63 -9.64 17.91 -11.30
N ASN A 64 -10.93 18.24 -11.31
CA ASN A 64 -11.47 19.39 -10.58
C ASN A 64 -12.31 18.98 -9.38
N THR A 65 -12.72 17.71 -9.32
CA THR A 65 -13.53 17.17 -8.22
C THR A 65 -13.06 15.78 -7.79
N GLN A 66 -13.37 15.40 -6.56
CA GLN A 66 -13.09 14.06 -6.06
C GLN A 66 -13.79 12.97 -6.87
N GLN A 67 -15.03 13.21 -7.30
CA GLN A 67 -15.78 12.25 -8.13
C GLN A 67 -15.09 12.05 -9.48
N GLU A 68 -14.58 13.12 -10.10
CA GLU A 68 -13.80 13.01 -11.34
C GLU A 68 -12.55 12.14 -11.15
N ALA A 69 -11.87 12.25 -10.01
CA ALA A 69 -10.74 11.37 -9.68
C ALA A 69 -11.17 9.90 -9.59
N ILE A 70 -12.25 9.61 -8.84
CA ILE A 70 -12.78 8.25 -8.67
C ILE A 70 -13.18 7.62 -10.02
N ASP A 71 -13.87 8.40 -10.84
CA ASP A 71 -14.32 7.97 -12.17
C ASP A 71 -13.12 7.71 -13.09
N ARG A 72 -12.06 8.52 -12.96
CA ARG A 72 -10.84 8.39 -13.76
C ARG A 72 -10.06 7.13 -13.44
N ILE A 73 -9.88 6.86 -12.16
CA ILE A 73 -9.25 5.62 -11.67
C ILE A 73 -10.05 4.41 -12.17
N SER A 74 -11.38 4.45 -12.02
CA SER A 74 -12.24 3.38 -12.50
C SER A 74 -12.10 3.16 -14.02
N GLN A 75 -12.01 4.23 -14.80
CA GLN A 75 -11.78 4.14 -16.24
C GLN A 75 -10.42 3.54 -16.60
N ILE A 76 -9.35 3.85 -15.88
CA ILE A 76 -8.01 3.26 -16.09
C ILE A 76 -8.08 1.74 -15.94
N PHE A 77 -8.66 1.26 -14.84
CA PHE A 77 -8.81 -0.18 -14.61
C PHE A 77 -9.73 -0.86 -15.63
N VAL A 78 -10.81 -0.21 -16.05
CA VAL A 78 -11.71 -0.74 -17.10
C VAL A 78 -11.01 -0.81 -18.45
N LYS A 79 -10.19 0.18 -18.81
CA LYS A 79 -9.39 0.14 -20.05
C LYS A 79 -8.39 -1.02 -20.03
N ALA A 80 -7.80 -1.32 -18.88
CA ALA A 80 -6.82 -2.41 -18.75
C ALA A 80 -7.45 -3.80 -18.70
N TYR A 81 -8.53 -3.96 -17.94
CA TYR A 81 -9.02 -5.29 -17.56
C TYR A 81 -10.51 -5.54 -17.86
N GLY A 82 -11.23 -4.56 -18.40
CA GLY A 82 -12.65 -4.68 -18.74
C GLY A 82 -13.50 -5.10 -17.54
N ASP A 83 -14.23 -6.21 -17.68
CA ASP A 83 -15.10 -6.75 -16.63
C ASP A 83 -14.34 -7.17 -15.36
N MET A 84 -13.02 -7.38 -15.46
CA MET A 84 -12.15 -7.74 -14.34
C MET A 84 -11.59 -6.53 -13.60
N ALA A 85 -11.90 -5.30 -14.02
CA ALA A 85 -11.37 -4.06 -13.46
C ALA A 85 -11.50 -3.96 -11.93
N GLU A 86 -12.72 -4.19 -11.42
CA GLU A 86 -12.97 -4.11 -9.98
C GLU A 86 -12.20 -5.19 -9.22
N THR A 87 -12.24 -6.42 -9.71
CA THR A 87 -11.49 -7.55 -9.13
C THR A 87 -9.99 -7.24 -9.07
N LYS A 88 -9.41 -6.76 -10.17
CA LYS A 88 -7.97 -6.44 -10.29
C LYS A 88 -7.55 -5.30 -9.39
N LYS A 89 -8.39 -4.26 -9.27
CA LYS A 89 -8.18 -3.17 -8.33
C LYS A 89 -8.02 -3.68 -6.91
N PHE A 90 -8.95 -4.53 -6.45
CA PHE A 90 -8.84 -5.11 -5.12
C PHE A 90 -7.70 -6.11 -4.98
N GLU A 91 -7.33 -6.85 -6.02
CA GLU A 91 -6.14 -7.73 -5.98
C GLU A 91 -4.85 -6.94 -5.72
N TYR A 92 -4.64 -5.81 -6.40
CA TYR A 92 -3.45 -4.98 -6.21
C TYR A 92 -3.45 -4.26 -4.86
N ILE A 93 -4.59 -3.71 -4.44
CA ILE A 93 -4.72 -3.12 -3.11
C ILE A 93 -4.44 -4.17 -2.04
N ASN A 94 -5.03 -5.37 -2.16
CA ASN A 94 -4.82 -6.44 -1.18
C ASN A 94 -3.36 -6.91 -1.16
N GLN A 95 -2.69 -6.94 -2.31
CA GLN A 95 -1.27 -7.28 -2.38
C GLN A 95 -0.44 -6.27 -1.56
N TYR A 96 -0.62 -4.98 -1.81
CA TYR A 96 0.05 -3.92 -1.05
C TYR A 96 -0.21 -4.04 0.46
N LEU A 97 -1.48 -4.20 0.86
CA LEU A 97 -1.83 -4.33 2.28
C LEU A 97 -1.25 -5.59 2.91
N ARG A 98 -1.15 -6.70 2.17
CA ARG A 98 -0.49 -7.93 2.65
C ARG A 98 0.99 -7.69 2.93
N ASP A 99 1.69 -6.99 2.03
CA ASP A 99 3.11 -6.68 2.18
C ASP A 99 3.34 -5.78 3.40
N VAL A 100 2.51 -4.73 3.58
CA VAL A 100 2.56 -3.86 4.77
C VAL A 100 2.29 -4.64 6.07
N ILE A 101 1.33 -5.56 6.07
CA ILE A 101 1.03 -6.41 7.24
C ILE A 101 2.21 -7.33 7.57
N GLU A 102 2.87 -7.88 6.55
CA GLU A 102 4.05 -8.73 6.74
C GLU A 102 5.20 -7.93 7.35
N ASP A 103 5.49 -6.75 6.80
CA ASP A 103 6.52 -5.85 7.32
C ASP A 103 6.21 -5.44 8.77
N ALA A 104 4.98 -5.04 9.06
CA ALA A 104 4.56 -4.65 10.40
C ALA A 104 4.70 -5.80 11.42
N LYS A 105 4.35 -7.03 11.02
CA LYS A 105 4.54 -8.23 11.86
C LYS A 105 6.03 -8.51 12.10
N SER A 106 6.86 -8.40 11.07
CA SER A 106 8.30 -8.62 11.16
C SER A 106 8.97 -7.60 12.08
N ILE A 107 8.64 -6.32 11.94
CA ILE A 107 9.13 -5.24 12.80
C ILE A 107 8.73 -5.48 14.26
N LYS A 108 7.45 -5.80 14.50
CA LYS A 108 6.96 -6.09 15.85
C LYS A 108 7.68 -7.27 16.49
N GLU A 109 7.88 -8.36 15.75
CA GLU A 109 8.62 -9.52 16.24
C GLU A 109 10.08 -9.17 16.59
N GLN A 110 10.75 -8.37 15.76
CA GLN A 110 12.12 -7.91 16.03
C GLN A 110 12.20 -7.04 17.28
N MET A 111 11.22 -6.14 17.48
CA MET A 111 11.13 -5.31 18.68
C MET A 111 10.87 -6.15 19.93
N GLU A 112 9.97 -7.13 19.88
CA GLU A 112 9.72 -8.05 21.00
C GLU A 112 10.98 -8.83 21.37
N LYS A 113 11.73 -9.32 20.38
CA LYS A 113 13.03 -9.98 20.59
C LYS A 113 14.06 -9.04 21.21
N TYR A 114 14.13 -7.79 20.73
CA TYR A 114 15.02 -6.77 21.31
C TYR A 114 14.66 -6.48 22.79
N GLN A 115 13.38 -6.30 23.10
CA GLN A 115 12.90 -6.08 24.47
C GLN A 115 13.10 -7.30 25.38
N ALA A 116 13.03 -8.51 24.83
CA ALA A 116 13.33 -9.76 25.54
C ALA A 116 14.84 -9.97 25.76
N GLY A 117 15.70 -9.09 25.24
CA GLY A 117 17.15 -9.18 25.38
C GLY A 117 17.78 -10.24 24.47
N ASP A 118 17.14 -10.57 23.34
CA ASP A 118 17.71 -11.50 22.37
C ASP A 118 19.08 -10.97 21.87
N PRO A 119 20.17 -11.73 22.03
CA PRO A 119 21.53 -11.26 21.73
C PRO A 119 21.72 -10.82 20.27
N THR A 120 20.97 -11.40 19.34
CA THR A 120 21.05 -11.13 17.90
C THR A 120 20.33 -9.83 17.54
N ALA A 121 19.14 -9.60 18.09
CA ALA A 121 18.39 -8.36 17.91
C ALA A 121 19.08 -7.18 18.62
N VAL A 122 19.62 -7.42 19.83
CA VAL A 122 20.41 -6.43 20.56
C VAL A 122 21.67 -6.03 19.78
N ALA A 123 22.39 -6.98 19.18
CA ALA A 123 23.56 -6.67 18.35
C ALA A 123 23.20 -5.85 17.09
N ALA A 124 22.06 -6.14 16.45
CA ALA A 124 21.59 -5.39 15.28
C ALA A 124 21.22 -3.94 15.63
N VAL A 125 20.54 -3.72 16.76
CA VAL A 125 20.20 -2.37 17.24
C VAL A 125 21.44 -1.63 17.75
N GLN A 126 22.33 -2.29 18.50
CA GLN A 126 23.57 -1.68 19.01
C GLN A 126 24.56 -1.30 17.90
N SER A 127 24.55 -2.01 16.77
CA SER A 127 25.31 -1.64 15.57
C SER A 127 24.85 -0.29 14.97
N ASN A 128 23.60 0.10 15.20
CA ASN A 128 22.97 1.30 14.64
C ASN A 128 22.65 2.37 15.71
N ILE A 129 23.16 2.22 16.95
CA ILE A 129 22.86 3.14 18.08
C ILE A 129 23.43 4.58 17.88
N GLY A 130 24.34 4.76 16.92
CA GLY A 130 24.81 6.08 16.49
C GLY A 130 24.07 6.64 15.28
N ASP A 131 23.05 5.92 14.78
CA ASP A 131 22.27 6.28 13.60
C ASP A 131 21.05 7.12 14.01
N PRO A 132 20.88 8.34 13.46
CA PRO A 132 19.72 9.21 13.73
C PRO A 132 18.37 8.52 13.55
N ASP A 133 18.27 7.55 12.64
CA ASP A 133 17.02 6.85 12.35
C ASP A 133 16.63 5.89 13.49
N ALA A 134 17.60 5.29 14.19
CA ALA A 134 17.35 4.45 15.36
C ALA A 134 16.83 5.26 16.56
N GLN A 135 17.29 6.51 16.70
CA GLN A 135 16.78 7.44 17.71
C GLN A 135 15.34 7.88 17.41
N ALA A 136 15.01 8.16 16.15
CA ALA A 136 13.66 8.55 15.75
C ALA A 136 12.63 7.44 16.03
N ILE A 137 13.01 6.18 15.84
CA ILE A 137 12.15 5.03 16.14
C ILE A 137 11.93 4.88 17.65
N GLN A 138 12.97 5.04 18.47
CA GLN A 138 12.86 4.97 19.93
C GLN A 138 11.96 6.09 20.48
N ASP A 139 12.13 7.32 19.99
CA ASP A 139 11.29 8.46 20.38
C ASP A 139 9.83 8.25 19.98
N PHE A 140 9.56 7.62 18.83
CA PHE A 140 8.20 7.30 18.38
C PHE A 140 7.53 6.20 19.21
N ILE A 141 8.30 5.36 19.90
CA ILE A 141 7.81 4.29 20.80
C ILE A 141 7.58 4.81 22.21
N ASP A 142 8.43 5.73 22.68
CA ASP A 142 8.40 6.26 24.03
C ASP A 142 7.41 7.43 24.21
N ASP A 143 7.00 8.10 23.14
CA ASP A 143 5.99 9.16 23.21
C ASP A 143 4.57 8.56 23.23
N LYS A 144 3.91 8.68 24.39
CA LYS A 144 2.55 8.17 24.68
C LYS A 144 1.46 9.18 24.38
#